data_AF-A0A952BSA7-F1
#
_entry.id   AF-A0A952BSA7-F1
#
_cell.length_a   1.000
_cell.length_b   1.000
_cell.length_c   1.000
_cell.angle_alpha   90.00
_cell.angle_beta   90.00
_cell.angle_gamma   90.00
#
_symmetry.space_group_name_H-M   'P 1'
#
loop_
_entity.id
_entity.type
_entity.pdbx_description
1 polymer ?
#
loop_
_entity_poly.entity_id
_entity_poly.type
_entity_poly.pdbx_seq_one_letter_code
_entity_poly.pdbx_strand_id
1 'polypeptide(L)'
;MFGIKLKHFFQISNLLSIIRLLGAFPLVWIIFNPGTVGNWGVVAIVFFLGLTDFLDGFLARKLNQVTELGKILDPLADKVLVISIAVSFFITGIIDPLLFAVIVARDLLIMLPGIFLGKKLGSVPASDMIGKWTFAFIGVYLLIVYLGGNGNNPVPIFDKNSTPMVIYYYFLILLIIVSFLNYAAKAIKLIKESK
;
A
#
# COMPACT_ATOMS: atom_id res chain seq x y z
N MET A 1 -7.60 -10.79 25.87
CA MET A 1 -8.32 -11.78 25.05
C MET A 1 -9.38 -11.02 24.26
N PHE A 2 -9.12 -10.68 23.01
CA PHE A 2 -10.03 -9.85 22.21
C PHE A 2 -11.33 -10.61 21.97
N GLY A 3 -12.44 -10.15 22.56
CA GLY A 3 -13.77 -10.71 22.37
C GLY A 3 -14.32 -10.41 20.97
N ILE A 4 -13.74 -11.03 19.95
CA ILE A 4 -14.17 -10.89 18.56
C ILE A 4 -15.47 -11.70 18.39
N LYS A 5 -16.61 -11.00 18.30
CA LYS A 5 -17.89 -11.64 17.98
C LYS A 5 -17.93 -11.97 16.48
N LEU A 6 -18.30 -13.20 16.12
CA LEU A 6 -18.47 -13.67 14.73
C LEU A 6 -19.37 -12.77 13.87
N LYS A 7 -20.34 -12.07 14.47
CA LYS A 7 -21.19 -11.08 13.77
C LYS A 7 -20.41 -9.91 13.16
N HIS A 8 -19.22 -9.59 13.66
CA HIS A 8 -18.41 -8.51 13.10
C HIS A 8 -17.80 -8.90 11.74
N PHE A 9 -17.55 -10.19 11.47
CA PHE A 9 -17.05 -10.63 10.16
C PHE A 9 -18.03 -10.35 9.01
N PHE A 10 -19.34 -10.43 9.28
CA PHE A 10 -20.39 -10.24 8.29
C PHE A 10 -20.79 -8.77 8.06
N GLN A 11 -20.10 -7.82 8.70
CA GLN A 11 -20.30 -6.41 8.37
C GLN A 11 -19.68 -6.10 7.00
N ILE A 12 -20.36 -5.24 6.24
CA ILE A 12 -20.01 -4.95 4.84
C ILE A 12 -18.58 -4.41 4.76
N SER A 13 -18.20 -3.51 5.68
CA SER A 13 -16.83 -2.97 5.75
C SER A 13 -15.78 -4.06 5.94
N ASN A 14 -15.96 -4.95 6.92
CA ASN A 14 -14.98 -6.01 7.21
C ASN A 14 -14.91 -7.05 6.08
N LEU A 15 -16.02 -7.34 5.42
CA LEU A 15 -16.04 -8.25 4.27
C LEU A 15 -15.24 -7.66 3.10
N LEU A 16 -15.32 -6.35 2.86
CA LEU A 16 -14.50 -5.68 1.84
C LEU A 16 -13.00 -5.82 2.13
N SER A 17 -12.57 -5.67 3.38
CA SER A 17 -11.17 -5.86 3.80
C SER A 17 -10.72 -7.32 3.63
N ILE A 18 -11.59 -8.30 3.90
CA ILE A 18 -11.33 -9.72 3.63
C ILE A 18 -11.19 -9.98 2.14
N ILE A 19 -12.10 -9.44 1.31
CA ILE A 19 -12.04 -9.56 -0.15
C ILE A 19 -10.73 -8.98 -0.67
N ARG A 20 -10.25 -7.86 -0.11
CA ARG A 20 -8.95 -7.29 -0.48
C ARG A 20 -7.80 -8.21 -0.15
N LEU A 21 -7.79 -8.76 1.07
CA LEU A 21 -6.76 -9.68 1.53
C LEU A 21 -6.74 -10.96 0.68
N LEU A 22 -7.91 -11.53 0.38
CA LEU A 22 -8.03 -12.69 -0.50
C LEU A 22 -7.68 -12.34 -1.95
N GLY A 23 -8.01 -11.13 -2.41
CA GLY A 23 -7.73 -10.61 -3.75
C GLY A 23 -6.24 -10.36 -4.01
N ALA A 24 -5.42 -10.21 -2.97
CA ALA A 24 -3.97 -10.13 -3.12
C ALA A 24 -3.38 -11.42 -3.73
N PHE A 25 -3.91 -12.60 -3.39
CA PHE A 25 -3.43 -13.88 -3.93
C PHE A 25 -3.58 -14.02 -5.45
N PRO A 26 -4.78 -13.87 -6.05
CA PRO A 26 -4.93 -13.94 -7.49
C PRO A 26 -4.18 -12.81 -8.20
N LEU A 27 -4.05 -11.63 -7.57
CA LEU A 27 -3.26 -10.53 -8.14
C LEU A 27 -1.77 -10.93 -8.26
N VAL A 28 -1.18 -11.50 -7.21
CA VAL A 28 0.18 -12.04 -7.26
C VAL A 28 0.30 -13.09 -8.36
N TRP A 29 -0.62 -14.06 -8.39
CA TRP A 29 -0.58 -15.12 -9.40
C TRP A 29 -0.62 -14.56 -10.83
N ILE A 30 -1.45 -13.54 -11.10
CA ILE A 30 -1.52 -12.86 -12.39
C ILE A 30 -0.21 -12.13 -12.74
N ILE A 31 0.41 -11.45 -11.78
CA ILE A 31 1.69 -10.75 -11.99
C ILE A 31 2.80 -11.73 -12.40
N PHE A 32 2.81 -12.93 -11.82
CA PHE A 32 3.75 -13.99 -12.18
C PHE A 32 3.41 -14.74 -13.48
N ASN A 33 2.18 -14.61 -13.97
CA ASN A 33 1.69 -15.24 -15.21
C ASN A 33 1.20 -14.16 -16.19
N PRO A 34 2.14 -13.38 -16.78
CA PRO A 34 1.79 -12.29 -17.67
C PRO A 34 0.98 -12.81 -18.86
N GLY A 35 -0.03 -12.04 -19.28
CA GLY A 35 -0.91 -12.37 -20.42
C GLY A 35 -2.22 -13.07 -20.05
N THR A 36 -2.42 -13.51 -18.80
CA THR A 36 -3.64 -14.22 -18.37
C THR A 36 -4.92 -13.38 -18.48
N VAL A 37 -4.86 -12.10 -18.10
CA VAL A 37 -6.01 -11.16 -18.12
C VAL A 37 -5.72 -9.90 -18.95
N GLY A 38 -4.54 -9.83 -19.58
CA GLY A 38 -4.02 -8.64 -20.24
C GLY A 38 -3.64 -7.51 -19.27
N ASN A 39 -2.82 -6.56 -19.77
CA ASN A 39 -2.25 -5.49 -18.94
C ASN A 39 -3.31 -4.60 -18.31
N TRP A 40 -4.33 -4.23 -19.09
CA TRP A 40 -5.47 -3.43 -18.61
C TRP A 40 -6.37 -4.18 -17.62
N GLY A 41 -6.45 -5.51 -17.72
CA GLY A 41 -7.16 -6.33 -16.73
C GLY A 41 -6.51 -6.27 -15.36
N VAL A 42 -5.18 -6.29 -15.30
CA VAL A 42 -4.44 -6.12 -14.03
C VAL A 42 -4.68 -4.74 -13.44
N VAL A 43 -4.60 -3.69 -14.26
CA VAL A 43 -4.87 -2.32 -13.79
C VAL A 43 -6.30 -2.21 -13.25
N ALA A 44 -7.29 -2.80 -13.94
CA ALA A 44 -8.67 -2.81 -13.47
C ALA A 44 -8.83 -3.53 -12.12
N ILE A 45 -8.15 -4.66 -11.91
CA ILE A 45 -8.18 -5.40 -10.64
C ILE A 45 -7.54 -4.58 -9.53
N VAL A 46 -6.35 -4.01 -9.75
CA VAL A 46 -5.66 -3.19 -8.74
C VAL A 46 -6.49 -1.95 -8.40
N PHE A 47 -7.07 -1.29 -9.41
CA PHE A 47 -7.93 -0.14 -9.21
C PHE A 47 -9.20 -0.51 -8.44
N PHE A 48 -9.83 -1.64 -8.76
CA PHE A 48 -10.98 -2.16 -8.02
C PHE A 48 -10.63 -2.45 -6.56
N LEU A 49 -9.50 -3.12 -6.29
CA LEU A 49 -9.02 -3.38 -4.93
C LEU A 49 -8.72 -2.09 -4.17
N GLY A 50 -8.13 -1.09 -4.83
CA GLY A 50 -7.91 0.24 -4.24
C GLY A 50 -9.21 0.99 -3.93
N LEU A 51 -10.20 0.91 -4.82
CA LEU A 51 -11.52 1.50 -4.58
C LEU A 51 -12.25 0.87 -3.40
N THR A 52 -12.07 -0.44 -3.16
CA THR A 52 -12.69 -1.09 -2.00
C THR A 52 -12.21 -0.51 -0.66
N ASP A 53 -11.00 0.05 -0.57
CA ASP A 53 -10.46 0.73 0.63
C ASP A 53 -11.08 2.09 0.88
N PHE A 54 -11.48 2.77 -0.18
CA PHE A 54 -12.25 3.99 0.01
C PHE A 54 -13.68 3.66 0.45
N LEU A 55 -14.24 2.58 -0.12
CA LEU A 55 -15.63 2.20 0.11
C LEU A 55 -15.85 1.58 1.50
N ASP A 56 -14.96 0.75 2.02
CA ASP A 56 -15.11 0.17 3.36
C ASP A 56 -15.09 1.24 4.47
N GLY A 57 -14.17 2.21 4.39
CA GLY A 57 -14.06 3.32 5.33
C GLY A 57 -15.19 4.34 5.20
N PHE A 58 -15.75 4.49 4.00
CA PHE A 58 -16.97 5.28 3.78
C PHE A 58 -18.21 4.58 4.37
N LEU A 59 -18.38 3.28 4.06
CA LEU A 59 -19.52 2.49 4.52
C LEU A 59 -19.49 2.26 6.03
N ALA A 60 -18.32 2.04 6.63
CA ALA A 60 -18.17 1.91 8.08
C ALA A 60 -18.67 3.15 8.82
N ARG A 61 -18.36 4.35 8.31
CA ARG A 61 -18.82 5.63 8.87
C ARG A 61 -20.30 5.86 8.61
N LYS A 62 -20.78 5.60 7.39
CA LYS A 62 -22.18 5.82 7.01
C LYS A 62 -23.14 4.87 7.71
N LEU A 63 -22.73 3.63 7.95
CA LEU A 63 -23.54 2.58 8.56
C LEU A 63 -23.32 2.45 10.08
N ASN A 64 -22.48 3.30 10.68
CA ASN A 64 -22.05 3.19 12.08
C ASN A 64 -21.51 1.78 12.43
N GLN A 65 -20.80 1.15 11.48
CA GLN A 65 -20.24 -0.21 11.60
C GLN A 65 -18.73 -0.18 11.96
N VAL A 66 -18.29 0.82 12.72
CA VAL A 66 -16.90 0.90 13.17
C VAL A 66 -16.67 -0.17 14.25
N THR A 67 -15.88 -1.20 13.94
CA THR A 67 -15.58 -2.29 14.87
C THR A 67 -14.09 -2.37 15.20
N GLU A 68 -13.78 -2.90 16.39
CA GLU A 68 -12.41 -3.19 16.81
C GLU A 68 -11.70 -4.18 15.87
N LEU A 69 -12.45 -5.09 15.24
CA LEU A 69 -11.92 -5.98 14.22
C LEU A 69 -11.53 -5.23 12.95
N GLY A 70 -12.41 -4.37 12.41
CA GLY A 70 -12.12 -3.56 11.22
C GLY A 70 -10.90 -2.67 11.41
N LYS A 71 -10.77 -2.02 12.57
CA LYS A 71 -9.59 -1.20 12.92
C LYS A 71 -8.25 -1.94 12.82
N ILE A 72 -8.25 -3.27 12.97
CA ILE A 72 -7.05 -4.11 12.83
C ILE A 72 -6.96 -4.71 11.43
N LEU A 73 -8.09 -5.14 10.87
CA LEU A 73 -8.16 -5.83 9.60
C LEU A 73 -7.87 -4.89 8.42
N ASP A 74 -8.34 -3.66 8.45
CA ASP A 74 -8.16 -2.71 7.33
C ASP A 74 -6.68 -2.36 7.13
N PRO A 75 -5.91 -1.96 8.18
CA PRO A 75 -4.47 -1.72 8.03
C PRO A 75 -3.65 -2.98 7.72
N LEU A 76 -4.16 -4.17 8.09
CA LEU A 76 -3.52 -5.44 7.77
C LEU A 76 -3.71 -5.78 6.29
N ALA A 77 -4.95 -5.71 5.79
CA ALA A 77 -5.28 -6.02 4.41
C ALA A 77 -4.58 -5.07 3.44
N ASP A 78 -4.52 -3.77 3.76
CA ASP A 78 -3.78 -2.78 2.98
C ASP A 78 -2.29 -3.14 2.87
N LYS A 79 -1.63 -3.43 4.00
CA LYS A 79 -0.21 -3.81 4.01
C LYS A 79 0.07 -5.11 3.26
N VAL A 80 -0.77 -6.12 3.44
CA VAL A 80 -0.63 -7.39 2.72
C VAL A 80 -0.69 -7.15 1.22
N LEU A 81 -1.64 -6.34 0.74
CA LEU A 81 -1.76 -6.03 -0.68
C LEU A 81 -0.52 -5.31 -1.22
N VAL A 82 -0.07 -4.24 -0.56
CA VAL A 82 1.07 -3.43 -0.99
C VAL A 82 2.37 -4.24 -1.00
N ILE A 83 2.66 -4.96 0.09
CA ILE A 83 3.87 -5.77 0.20
C ILE A 83 3.85 -6.89 -0.85
N SER A 84 2.70 -7.53 -1.06
CA SER A 84 2.56 -8.58 -2.07
C SER A 84 2.86 -8.05 -3.48
N ILE A 85 2.35 -6.87 -3.83
CA ILE A 85 2.63 -6.22 -5.12
C ILE A 85 4.12 -5.86 -5.22
N ALA A 86 4.68 -5.19 -4.22
CA ALA A 86 6.08 -4.75 -4.23
C ALA A 86 7.05 -5.93 -4.35
N VAL A 87 6.83 -7.01 -3.58
CA VAL A 87 7.65 -8.23 -3.64
C VAL A 87 7.50 -8.92 -5.00
N SER A 88 6.28 -9.04 -5.52
CA SER A 88 6.05 -9.67 -6.83
C SER A 88 6.76 -8.89 -7.94
N PHE A 89 6.73 -7.56 -7.89
CA PHE A 89 7.37 -6.69 -8.88
C PHE A 89 8.89 -6.75 -8.79
N PHE A 90 9.42 -6.89 -7.59
CA PHE A 90 10.86 -7.09 -7.38
C PHE A 90 11.32 -8.44 -7.96
N ILE A 91 10.60 -9.53 -7.64
CA ILE A 91 10.96 -10.87 -8.12
C ILE A 91 10.84 -10.97 -9.65
N THR A 92 9.82 -10.34 -10.23
CA THR A 92 9.61 -10.33 -11.70
C THR A 92 10.50 -9.32 -12.43
N GLY A 93 11.35 -8.57 -11.74
CA GLY A 93 12.28 -7.60 -12.33
C GLY A 93 11.63 -6.33 -12.91
N ILE A 94 10.37 -6.09 -12.56
CA ILE A 94 9.60 -4.90 -12.96
C ILE A 94 10.19 -3.66 -12.30
N ILE A 95 10.51 -3.76 -11.00
CA ILE A 95 11.21 -2.71 -10.25
C ILE A 95 12.64 -3.13 -9.91
N ASP A 96 13.53 -2.15 -9.79
CA ASP A 96 14.90 -2.38 -9.39
C ASP A 96 15.04 -2.55 -7.85
N PRO A 97 16.18 -3.11 -7.38
CA PRO A 97 16.40 -3.34 -5.95
C PRO A 97 16.42 -2.07 -5.10
N LEU A 98 16.84 -0.92 -5.65
CA LEU A 98 16.91 0.34 -4.90
C LEU A 98 15.49 0.83 -4.59
N LEU A 99 14.60 0.85 -5.58
CA LEU A 99 13.22 1.24 -5.38
C LEU A 99 12.49 0.31 -4.41
N PHE A 100 12.69 -1.00 -4.55
CA PHE A 100 12.12 -1.97 -3.61
C PHE A 100 12.59 -1.71 -2.17
N ALA A 101 13.90 -1.55 -1.95
CA ALA A 101 14.46 -1.29 -0.64
C ALA A 101 13.92 0.00 -0.01
N VAL A 102 13.77 1.07 -0.81
CA VAL A 102 13.28 2.37 -0.36
C VAL A 102 11.79 2.30 0.02
N ILE A 103 10.95 1.57 -0.74
CA ILE A 103 9.54 1.33 -0.40
C ILE A 103 9.42 0.57 0.93
N VAL A 104 10.17 -0.54 1.06
CA VAL A 104 10.14 -1.38 2.27
C VAL A 104 10.65 -0.62 3.50
N ALA A 105 11.75 0.12 3.37
CA ALA A 105 12.31 0.91 4.47
C ALA A 105 11.31 1.97 4.97
N ARG A 106 10.60 2.64 4.06
CA ARG A 106 9.57 3.61 4.38
C ARG A 106 8.40 2.96 5.13
N ASP A 107 7.91 1.81 4.67
CA ASP A 107 6.79 1.12 5.33
C ASP A 107 7.16 0.60 6.73
N LEU A 108 8.39 0.11 6.92
CA LEU A 108 8.91 -0.26 8.23
C LEU A 108 8.99 0.94 9.18
N LEU A 109 9.45 2.10 8.69
CA LEU A 109 9.52 3.32 9.49
C LEU A 109 8.16 3.87 9.90
N ILE A 110 7.12 3.69 9.10
CA ILE A 110 5.77 4.10 9.50
C ILE A 110 5.22 3.14 10.55
N MET A 111 5.55 1.85 10.44
CA MET A 111 5.01 0.80 11.30
C MET A 111 5.69 0.71 12.67
N LEU A 112 7.03 0.70 12.73
CA LEU A 112 7.79 0.42 13.95
C LEU A 112 7.55 1.45 15.08
N PRO A 113 7.61 2.77 14.82
CA PRO A 113 7.29 3.78 15.85
C PRO A 113 5.83 3.71 16.27
N GLY A 114 4.89 3.44 15.36
CA GLY A 114 3.47 3.29 15.72
C GLY A 114 3.24 2.16 16.73
N ILE A 115 3.92 1.03 16.56
CA ILE A 115 3.85 -0.11 17.49
C ILE A 115 4.57 0.21 18.80
N PHE A 116 5.74 0.84 18.74
CA PHE A 116 6.56 1.13 19.92
C PHE A 116 5.96 2.24 20.79
N LEU A 117 5.56 3.37 20.18
CA LEU A 117 4.91 4.48 20.87
C LEU A 117 3.47 4.14 21.28
N GLY A 118 2.72 3.38 20.46
CA GLY A 118 1.39 2.92 20.84
C GLY A 118 1.40 2.09 22.13
N LYS A 119 2.42 1.22 22.31
CA LYS A 119 2.59 0.43 23.54
C LYS A 119 3.08 1.24 24.75
N LYS A 120 3.87 2.31 24.54
CA LYS A 120 4.53 3.04 25.62
C LYS A 120 3.80 4.32 26.05
N LEU A 121 3.08 4.97 25.13
CA LEU A 121 2.51 6.30 25.30
C LEU A 121 1.03 6.40 24.96
N GLY A 122 0.43 5.34 24.40
CA GLY A 122 -0.95 5.36 23.93
C GLY A 122 -1.20 6.30 22.74
N SER A 123 -0.15 6.93 22.18
CA SER A 123 -0.23 7.82 21.03
C SER A 123 0.50 7.21 19.83
N VAL A 124 -0.24 7.08 18.72
CA VAL A 124 0.31 6.64 17.43
C VAL A 124 0.63 7.91 16.63
N PRO A 125 1.81 8.02 15.98
CA PRO A 125 2.11 9.14 15.11
C PRO A 125 1.03 9.26 14.03
N ALA A 126 0.31 10.38 14.00
CA ALA A 126 -0.77 10.59 13.03
C ALA A 126 -0.22 10.54 11.60
N SER A 127 -0.97 9.90 10.68
CA SER A 127 -0.62 9.82 9.26
C SER A 127 -0.47 11.23 8.68
N ASP A 128 0.66 11.54 8.06
CA ASP A 128 0.85 12.83 7.40
C ASP A 128 0.30 12.83 5.97
N MET A 129 -0.20 13.97 5.50
CA MET A 129 -0.63 14.17 4.13
C MET A 129 0.49 13.86 3.13
N ILE A 130 1.73 14.24 3.45
CA ILE A 130 2.92 13.92 2.64
C ILE A 130 3.03 12.40 2.45
N GLY A 131 2.86 11.63 3.52
CA GLY A 131 2.88 10.16 3.48
C GLY A 131 1.85 9.58 2.53
N LYS A 132 0.62 10.09 2.57
CA LYS A 132 -0.49 9.64 1.71
C LYS A 132 -0.21 9.94 0.24
N TRP A 133 0.27 11.13 -0.07
CA TRP A 133 0.63 11.50 -1.43
C TRP A 133 1.76 10.61 -1.96
N THR A 134 2.85 10.44 -1.20
CA THR A 134 3.95 9.56 -1.58
C THR A 134 3.45 8.15 -1.92
N PHE A 135 2.56 7.59 -1.10
CA PHE A 135 1.98 6.27 -1.34
C PHE A 135 1.16 6.21 -2.63
N ALA A 136 0.34 7.21 -2.90
CA ALA A 136 -0.42 7.30 -4.14
C ALA A 136 0.49 7.37 -5.38
N PHE A 137 1.55 8.19 -5.33
CA PHE A 137 2.54 8.27 -6.42
C PHE A 137 3.27 6.94 -6.62
N ILE A 138 3.63 6.21 -5.55
CA ILE A 138 4.19 4.85 -5.67
C ILE A 138 3.23 3.93 -6.42
N GLY A 139 1.96 3.88 -6.00
CA GLY A 139 0.96 3.04 -6.64
C GLY A 139 0.79 3.34 -8.13
N VAL A 140 0.72 4.63 -8.50
CA VAL A 140 0.64 5.06 -9.90
C VAL A 140 1.89 4.67 -10.68
N TYR A 141 3.09 4.88 -10.13
CA TYR A 141 4.34 4.49 -10.80
C TYR A 141 4.38 2.98 -11.08
N LEU A 142 4.06 2.15 -10.08
CA LEU A 142 4.03 0.70 -10.22
C LEU A 142 3.07 0.26 -11.32
N LEU A 143 1.85 0.83 -11.37
CA LEU A 143 0.88 0.53 -12.41
C LEU A 143 1.38 0.88 -13.81
N ILE A 144 1.99 2.06 -13.98
CA ILE A 144 2.47 2.51 -15.28
C ILE A 144 3.65 1.64 -15.74
N VAL A 145 4.62 1.33 -14.86
CA VAL A 145 5.74 0.44 -15.21
C VAL A 145 5.25 -0.95 -15.60
N TYR A 146 4.24 -1.48 -14.90
CA TYR A 146 3.63 -2.76 -15.27
C TYR A 146 3.06 -2.75 -16.70
N LEU A 147 2.38 -1.67 -17.08
CA LEU A 147 1.84 -1.48 -18.45
C LEU A 147 2.95 -1.35 -19.52
N GLY A 148 4.13 -0.87 -19.14
CA GLY A 148 5.24 -0.62 -20.07
C GLY A 148 6.06 -1.85 -20.45
N GLY A 149 6.23 -2.81 -19.54
CA GLY A 149 7.28 -3.83 -19.69
C GLY A 149 6.84 -5.29 -19.72
N ASN A 150 5.66 -5.65 -19.19
CA ASN A 150 5.43 -7.05 -18.78
C ASN A 150 4.12 -7.70 -19.25
N GLY A 151 3.60 -7.33 -20.42
CA GLY A 151 2.57 -8.19 -21.03
C GLY A 151 2.29 -7.93 -22.49
N ASN A 152 1.20 -8.53 -22.97
CA ASN A 152 0.97 -8.81 -24.40
C ASN A 152 0.95 -7.57 -25.32
N ASN A 153 0.71 -6.38 -24.77
CA ASN A 153 0.73 -5.10 -25.48
C ASN A 153 1.49 -4.05 -24.64
N PRO A 154 2.83 -4.04 -24.68
CA PRO A 154 3.60 -3.05 -23.95
C PRO A 154 3.31 -1.65 -24.52
N VAL A 155 3.14 -0.68 -23.65
CA VAL A 155 3.00 0.73 -24.05
C VAL A 155 4.40 1.38 -23.99
N PRO A 156 5.05 1.68 -25.12
CA PRO A 156 6.48 2.05 -25.13
C PRO A 156 6.81 3.31 -24.33
N ILE A 157 5.87 4.27 -24.23
CA ILE A 157 6.07 5.49 -23.44
C ILE A 157 6.18 5.19 -21.93
N PHE A 158 5.68 4.03 -21.50
CA PHE A 158 5.69 3.56 -20.11
C PHE A 158 6.82 2.57 -19.82
N ASP A 159 7.70 2.31 -20.79
CA ASP A 159 8.93 1.55 -20.53
C ASP A 159 9.70 2.22 -19.38
N LYS A 160 10.17 1.44 -18.41
CA LYS A 160 10.94 1.95 -17.26
C LYS A 160 12.19 2.74 -17.67
N ASN A 161 12.74 2.47 -18.84
CA ASN A 161 13.90 3.15 -19.41
C ASN A 161 13.53 4.39 -20.23
N SER A 162 12.25 4.64 -20.47
CA SER A 162 11.81 5.84 -21.20
C SER A 162 12.10 7.11 -20.37
N THR A 163 12.45 8.20 -21.05
CA THR A 163 12.73 9.50 -20.41
C THR A 163 11.66 9.93 -19.39
N PRO A 164 10.34 9.89 -19.69
CA PRO A 164 9.33 10.31 -18.71
C PRO A 164 9.30 9.40 -17.47
N MET A 165 9.52 8.10 -17.63
CA MET A 165 9.51 7.16 -16.52
C MET A 165 10.74 7.29 -15.63
N VAL A 166 11.91 7.58 -16.20
CA VAL A 166 13.13 7.89 -15.44
C VAL A 166 12.97 9.18 -14.65
N ILE A 167 12.38 10.23 -15.22
CA ILE A 167 12.07 11.47 -14.50
C ILE A 167 11.13 11.18 -13.33
N TYR A 168 10.07 10.40 -13.57
CA TYR A 168 9.13 10.02 -12.53
C TYR A 168 9.80 9.19 -11.43
N TYR A 169 10.69 8.26 -11.80
CA TYR A 169 11.46 7.46 -10.84
C TYR A 169 12.27 8.33 -9.86
N TYR A 170 13.05 9.30 -10.36
CA TYR A 170 13.84 10.17 -9.48
C TYR A 170 12.98 11.10 -8.64
N PHE A 171 11.89 11.61 -9.21
CA PHE A 171 10.88 12.36 -8.44
C PHE A 171 10.28 11.51 -7.32
N LEU A 172 10.00 10.24 -7.59
CA LEU A 172 9.48 9.29 -6.61
C LEU A 172 10.47 9.04 -5.48
N ILE A 173 11.74 8.79 -5.80
CA ILE A 173 12.80 8.62 -4.79
C ILE A 173 12.90 9.86 -3.90
N LEU A 174 12.89 11.07 -4.49
CA LEU A 174 12.90 12.32 -3.73
C LEU A 174 11.68 12.42 -2.79
N LEU A 175 10.48 12.13 -3.29
CA LEU A 175 9.27 12.13 -2.47
C LEU A 175 9.35 11.12 -1.32
N ILE A 176 9.89 9.93 -1.55
CA ILE A 176 10.03 8.91 -0.49
C ILE A 176 11.03 9.38 0.56
N ILE A 177 12.15 9.98 0.16
CA ILE A 177 13.13 10.55 1.10
C ILE A 177 12.50 11.66 1.94
N VAL A 178 11.78 12.60 1.32
CA VAL A 178 11.09 13.69 2.04
C VAL A 178 10.07 13.13 3.03
N SER A 179 9.28 12.15 2.59
CA SER A 179 8.30 11.45 3.43
C SER A 179 8.98 10.75 4.61
N PHE A 180 10.07 10.02 4.35
CA PHE A 180 10.87 9.30 5.33
C PHE A 180 11.43 10.24 6.39
N LEU A 181 12.07 11.34 5.99
CA LEU A 181 12.64 12.33 6.91
C LEU A 181 11.57 12.96 7.80
N ASN A 182 10.42 13.30 7.22
CA ASN A 182 9.31 13.88 7.95
C ASN A 182 8.73 12.89 9.00
N TYR A 183 8.55 11.63 8.65
CA TYR A 183 8.11 10.60 9.61
C TYR A 183 9.16 10.36 10.71
N ALA A 184 10.44 10.28 10.35
CA ALA A 184 11.53 10.12 11.31
C ALA A 184 11.60 11.29 12.31
N ALA A 185 11.49 12.53 11.83
CA ALA A 185 11.48 13.72 12.67
C ALA A 185 10.30 13.72 13.67
N LYS A 186 9.10 13.32 13.23
CA LYS A 186 7.93 13.18 14.10
C LYS A 186 8.11 12.09 15.15
N ALA A 187 8.64 10.93 14.76
CA ALA A 187 8.91 9.84 15.69
C ALA A 187 9.92 10.26 16.77
N ILE A 188 11.00 10.95 16.39
CA ILE A 188 12.00 11.47 17.34
C ILE A 188 11.38 12.50 18.29
N LYS A 189 10.56 13.43 17.77
CA LYS A 189 9.89 14.44 18.60
C LYS A 189 9.01 13.81 19.68
N LEU A 190 8.20 12.82 19.31
CA LEU A 190 7.33 12.11 20.26
C LEU A 190 8.13 11.29 21.29
N ILE A 191 9.26 10.70 20.90
CA ILE A 191 10.18 10.01 21.82
C ILE A 191 10.82 10.99 22.82
N LYS A 192 11.07 12.24 22.40
CA LYS A 192 11.62 13.28 23.28
C LYS A 192 10.59 13.84 24.26
N GLU A 193 9.35 14.02 23.82
CA GLU A 193 8.22 14.50 24.64
C GLU A 193 7.72 13.46 25.67
N SER A 194 8.16 12.21 25.53
CA SER A 194 7.79 11.09 26.42
C SER A 194 8.83 10.74 27.47
N LYS A 195 9.95 11.46 27.50
CA LYS A 195 10.94 11.42 28.58
C LYS A 195 10.69 12.57 29.53
#